data_AF-A0A9E3BT52-F1
#
_entry.id   AF-A0A9E3BT52-F1
#
_cell.length_a   1.000
_cell.length_b   1.000
_cell.length_c   1.000
_cell.angle_alpha   90.00
_cell.angle_beta   90.00
_cell.angle_gamma   90.00
#
_symmetry.space_group_name_H-M   'P 1'
#
loop_
_entity.id
_entity.type
_entity.pdbx_description
1 polymer ?
#
loop_
_entity_poly.entity_id
_entity_poly.type
_entity_poly.pdbx_seq_one_letter_code
_entity_poly.pdbx_strand_id
1 'polypeptide(L)'
;MADTLSVRSEDRALLDQASVQSLLQAVGGALRVTDGGEVEVVSEEALRGEGIDRLVRAAVFGDEAERNTARWLIGEAGRRVGIAPASIHDLYAARGRGEVHGFTVPAMNIRAASYDTGRALFAAARDLKVGALICEIARSEIGYTDQRPAEYVAVLTAAAIREGWSGPLFVQGDHFQLNAKKYKADPDAEMRAVKDLIKEALHAGFYNIDVDTSTLVDLSQDGLDAQQHTNYRLSAELTAYVRHYQPEGVTVSIGGEIGEVGTENSTPEELR
;
A
#
# COMPACT_ATOMS: atom_id res chain seq x y z
N MET A 1 13.85 -14.93 0.62
CA MET A 1 13.63 -14.40 -0.75
C MET A 1 12.16 -14.66 -1.02
N ALA A 2 11.32 -13.64 -0.85
CA ALA A 2 9.89 -13.79 -1.06
C ALA A 2 9.65 -14.20 -2.52
N ASP A 3 8.95 -15.32 -2.72
CA ASP A 3 8.48 -15.78 -4.03
C ASP A 3 7.56 -14.71 -4.64
N THR A 4 8.15 -13.72 -5.28
CA THR A 4 7.49 -12.87 -6.27
C THR A 4 7.27 -13.75 -7.49
N LEU A 5 6.07 -14.34 -7.60
CA LEU A 5 5.66 -15.22 -8.70
C LEU A 5 6.70 -16.31 -8.97
N SER A 6 6.73 -17.34 -8.10
CA SER A 6 7.33 -18.62 -8.49
C SER A 6 6.71 -19.01 -9.83
N VAL A 7 7.53 -19.11 -10.87
CA VAL A 7 7.19 -19.43 -12.25
C VAL A 7 6.34 -20.70 -12.32
N ARG A 8 5.02 -20.58 -12.17
CA ARG A 8 4.09 -21.66 -12.48
C ARG A 8 3.85 -21.61 -13.99
N SER A 9 3.74 -22.78 -14.61
CA SER A 9 3.47 -22.90 -16.05
C SER A 9 2.24 -22.12 -16.50
N GLU A 10 1.28 -21.92 -15.59
CA GLU A 10 0.05 -21.14 -15.78
C GLU A 10 0.33 -19.64 -15.92
N ASP A 11 1.28 -19.09 -15.17
CA ASP A 11 1.64 -17.66 -15.24
C ASP A 11 2.37 -17.33 -16.55
N ARG A 12 3.15 -18.28 -17.08
CA ARG A 12 3.78 -18.13 -18.40
C ARG A 12 2.74 -18.17 -19.53
N ALA A 13 1.66 -18.94 -19.38
CA ALA A 13 0.59 -18.97 -20.36
C ALA A 13 -0.18 -17.64 -20.47
N LEU A 14 -0.17 -16.81 -19.42
CA LEU A 14 -0.71 -15.44 -19.49
C LEU A 14 0.11 -14.57 -20.46
N LEU A 15 1.43 -14.75 -20.50
CA LEU A 15 2.31 -13.99 -21.39
C LEU A 15 1.99 -14.28 -22.85
N ASP A 16 1.54 -15.49 -23.18
CA ASP A 16 1.22 -15.89 -24.57
C ASP A 16 -0.11 -15.32 -25.09
N GLN A 17 -0.91 -14.66 -24.25
CA GLN A 17 -2.16 -14.05 -24.69
C GLN A 17 -1.91 -12.88 -25.65
N ALA A 18 -2.76 -12.76 -26.67
CA ALA A 18 -2.57 -11.76 -27.73
C ALA A 18 -2.57 -10.31 -27.21
N SER A 19 -3.42 -9.99 -26.22
CA SER A 19 -3.43 -8.65 -25.59
C SER A 19 -2.14 -8.39 -24.83
N VAL A 20 -1.66 -9.37 -24.05
CA VAL A 20 -0.38 -9.28 -23.33
C VAL A 20 0.81 -9.15 -24.28
N GLN A 21 0.88 -9.95 -25.35
CA GLN A 21 1.92 -9.84 -26.37
C GLN A 21 1.92 -8.46 -27.04
N SER A 22 0.74 -7.91 -27.32
CA SER A 22 0.59 -6.56 -27.88
C SER A 22 1.10 -5.49 -26.91
N LEU A 23 0.81 -5.63 -25.61
CA LEU A 23 1.34 -4.75 -24.57
C LEU A 23 2.87 -4.84 -24.48
N LEU A 24 3.43 -6.06 -24.42
CA LEU A 24 4.88 -6.29 -24.37
C LEU A 24 5.60 -5.69 -25.57
N GLN A 25 5.06 -5.86 -26.78
CA GLN A 25 5.60 -5.24 -27.98
C GLN A 25 5.54 -3.71 -27.90
N ALA A 26 4.44 -3.16 -27.40
CA ALA A 26 4.25 -1.71 -27.28
C ALA A 26 5.21 -1.04 -26.28
N VAL A 27 5.70 -1.78 -25.29
CA VAL A 27 6.66 -1.29 -24.29
C VAL A 27 8.09 -1.81 -24.49
N GLY A 28 8.35 -2.55 -25.59
CA GLY A 28 9.62 -3.24 -25.84
C GLY A 28 10.86 -2.34 -25.91
N GLY A 29 10.69 -1.05 -26.20
CA GLY A 29 11.78 -0.06 -26.15
C GLY A 29 12.14 0.41 -24.73
N ALA A 30 11.25 0.19 -23.77
CA ALA A 30 11.42 0.55 -22.36
C ALA A 30 11.86 -0.64 -21.50
N LEU A 31 11.19 -1.78 -21.65
CA LEU A 31 11.48 -3.01 -20.92
C LEU A 31 11.19 -4.25 -21.78
N ARG A 32 11.74 -5.39 -21.35
CA ARG A 32 11.46 -6.69 -21.97
C ARG A 32 11.35 -7.77 -20.90
N VAL A 33 10.62 -8.84 -21.21
CA VAL A 33 10.60 -10.07 -20.42
C VAL A 33 11.54 -11.07 -21.11
N THR A 34 12.46 -11.66 -20.35
CA THR A 34 13.40 -12.68 -20.86
C THR A 34 12.70 -14.05 -20.96
N ASP A 35 13.32 -14.99 -21.69
CA ASP A 35 12.84 -16.38 -21.75
C ASP A 35 12.80 -17.05 -20.35
N GLY A 36 13.60 -16.55 -19.41
CA GLY A 36 13.58 -16.96 -18.01
C GLY A 36 12.35 -16.47 -17.24
N GLY A 37 11.63 -15.49 -17.76
CA GLY A 37 10.52 -14.78 -17.08
C GLY A 37 10.97 -13.56 -16.28
N GLU A 38 12.23 -13.12 -16.44
CA GLU A 38 12.74 -11.94 -15.74
C GLU A 38 12.42 -10.66 -16.50
N VAL A 39 12.13 -9.56 -15.80
CA VAL A 39 11.94 -8.25 -16.41
C VAL A 39 13.28 -7.50 -16.44
N GLU A 40 13.66 -7.03 -17.62
CA GLU A 40 14.82 -6.16 -17.82
C GLU A 40 14.37 -4.78 -18.32
N VAL A 41 14.92 -3.72 -17.72
CA VAL A 41 14.74 -2.35 -18.22
C VAL A 41 15.77 -2.13 -19.33
N VAL A 42 15.28 -1.91 -20.55
CA VAL A 42 16.09 -1.69 -21.76
C VAL A 42 16.57 -0.24 -21.84
N SER A 43 15.69 0.70 -21.50
CA SER A 43 16.00 2.13 -21.45
C SER A 43 15.19 2.78 -20.35
N GLU A 44 15.88 3.32 -19.33
CA GLU A 44 15.24 4.10 -18.29
C GLU A 44 14.55 5.35 -18.84
N GLU A 45 15.12 6.00 -19.86
CA GLU A 45 14.50 7.18 -20.49
C GLU A 45 13.17 6.82 -21.16
N ALA A 46 13.14 5.74 -21.95
CA ALA A 46 11.92 5.27 -22.60
C ALA A 46 10.88 4.76 -21.60
N LEU A 47 11.34 4.11 -20.52
CA LEU A 47 10.50 3.66 -19.42
C LEU A 47 9.85 4.84 -18.71
N ARG A 48 10.63 5.85 -18.32
CA ARG A 48 10.11 7.07 -17.69
C ARG A 48 9.27 7.93 -18.65
N GLY A 49 9.28 7.63 -19.95
CA GLY A 49 8.46 8.27 -20.98
C GLY A 49 7.14 7.54 -21.23
N GLU A 50 6.85 7.26 -22.51
CA GLU A 50 5.63 6.57 -22.93
C GLU A 50 5.51 5.14 -22.38
N GLY A 51 6.63 4.48 -22.05
CA GLY A 51 6.62 3.10 -21.57
C GLY A 51 5.76 2.93 -20.32
N ILE A 52 6.03 3.73 -19.29
CA ILE A 52 5.26 3.65 -18.04
C ILE A 52 3.83 4.20 -18.19
N ASP A 53 3.61 5.21 -19.04
CA ASP A 53 2.28 5.76 -19.33
C ASP A 53 1.37 4.68 -19.99
N ARG A 54 1.93 3.83 -20.85
CA ARG A 54 1.21 2.67 -21.43
C ARG A 54 0.93 1.58 -20.39
N LEU A 55 1.91 1.25 -19.56
CA LEU A 55 1.77 0.23 -18.52
C LEU A 55 0.71 0.62 -17.49
N VAL A 56 0.74 1.86 -16.98
CA VAL A 56 -0.24 2.27 -15.96
C VAL A 56 -1.66 2.32 -16.54
N ARG A 57 -1.81 2.69 -17.82
CA ARG A 57 -3.10 2.62 -18.51
C ARG A 57 -3.61 1.18 -18.58
N ALA A 58 -2.77 0.22 -18.95
CA ALA A 58 -3.13 -1.19 -18.97
C ALA A 58 -3.42 -1.74 -17.56
N ALA A 59 -2.66 -1.31 -16.55
CA ALA A 59 -2.83 -1.72 -15.16
C ALA A 59 -4.18 -1.31 -14.55
N VAL A 60 -4.81 -0.26 -15.07
CA VAL A 60 -6.11 0.24 -14.59
C VAL A 60 -7.25 -0.18 -15.54
N PHE A 61 -7.06 -0.02 -16.85
CA PHE A 61 -8.14 -0.11 -17.84
C PHE A 61 -8.04 -1.29 -18.80
N GLY A 62 -6.98 -2.11 -18.71
CA GLY A 62 -6.84 -3.30 -19.54
C GLY A 62 -7.83 -4.41 -19.18
N ASP A 63 -7.81 -5.47 -19.97
CA ASP A 63 -8.47 -6.73 -19.58
C ASP A 63 -7.79 -7.36 -18.33
N GLU A 64 -8.29 -8.49 -17.83
CA GLU A 64 -7.71 -9.13 -16.64
C GLU A 64 -6.24 -9.53 -16.83
N ALA A 65 -5.88 -10.08 -17.99
CA ALA A 65 -4.52 -10.52 -18.26
C ALA A 65 -3.58 -9.32 -18.43
N GLU A 66 -4.02 -8.28 -19.13
CA GLU A 66 -3.28 -7.02 -19.27
C GLU A 66 -3.08 -6.32 -17.93
N ARG A 67 -4.13 -6.19 -17.11
CA ARG A 67 -4.04 -5.53 -15.79
C ARG A 67 -3.04 -6.24 -14.90
N ASN A 68 -3.14 -7.56 -14.79
CA ASN A 68 -2.26 -8.35 -13.93
C ASN A 68 -0.80 -8.29 -14.43
N THR A 69 -0.61 -8.43 -15.74
CA THR A 69 0.73 -8.36 -16.34
C THR A 69 1.34 -6.97 -16.20
N ALA A 70 0.58 -5.90 -16.46
CA ALA A 70 1.07 -4.54 -16.34
C ALA A 70 1.45 -4.19 -14.90
N ARG A 71 0.64 -4.58 -13.90
CA ARG A 71 0.94 -4.37 -12.48
C ARG A 71 2.24 -5.09 -12.08
N TRP A 72 2.43 -6.32 -12.54
CA TRP A 72 3.68 -7.06 -12.34
C TRP A 72 4.88 -6.36 -12.99
N LEU A 73 4.78 -5.99 -14.27
CA LEU A 73 5.83 -5.29 -15.01
C LEU A 73 6.22 -3.97 -14.34
N ILE A 74 5.25 -3.19 -13.87
CA ILE A 74 5.50 -1.94 -13.13
C ILE A 74 6.27 -2.21 -11.83
N GLY A 75 5.87 -3.22 -11.07
CA GLY A 75 6.54 -3.60 -9.83
C GLY A 75 8.00 -4.02 -10.06
N GLU A 76 8.24 -4.89 -11.06
CA GLU A 76 9.58 -5.33 -11.41
C GLU A 76 10.44 -4.21 -11.98
N ALA A 77 9.89 -3.39 -12.88
CA ALA A 77 10.59 -2.22 -13.42
C ALA A 77 10.95 -1.25 -12.29
N GLY A 78 10.03 -1.02 -11.34
CA GLY A 78 10.27 -0.24 -10.13
C GLY A 78 11.48 -0.75 -9.36
N ARG A 79 11.52 -2.05 -9.03
CA ARG A 79 12.65 -2.65 -8.31
C ARG A 79 13.97 -2.46 -9.04
N ARG A 80 13.99 -2.62 -10.36
CA ARG A 80 15.19 -2.46 -11.21
C ARG A 80 15.70 -1.01 -11.23
N VAL A 81 14.83 -0.01 -11.04
CA VAL A 81 15.21 1.41 -10.94
C VAL A 81 15.26 1.93 -9.51
N GLY A 82 15.23 1.04 -8.51
CA GLY A 82 15.41 1.39 -7.10
C GLY A 82 14.16 1.90 -6.38
N ILE A 83 12.96 1.57 -6.88
CA ILE A 83 11.67 1.88 -6.24
C ILE A 83 11.03 0.56 -5.80
N ALA A 84 10.77 0.41 -4.51
CA ALA A 84 10.06 -0.77 -4.00
C ALA A 84 9.20 -0.40 -2.79
N PRO A 85 8.04 -1.06 -2.61
CA PRO A 85 7.29 -0.96 -1.37
C PRO A 85 8.19 -1.31 -0.17
N ALA A 86 8.13 -0.49 0.87
CA ALA A 86 8.93 -0.64 2.08
C ALA A 86 8.11 -0.31 3.33
N SER A 87 8.55 -0.82 4.48
CA SER A 87 7.98 -0.42 5.76
C SER A 87 8.74 0.74 6.36
N ILE A 88 8.01 1.70 6.94
CA ILE A 88 8.59 2.83 7.67
C ILE A 88 9.05 2.46 9.09
N HIS A 89 8.82 1.22 9.52
CA HIS A 89 9.03 0.74 10.88
C HIS A 89 10.40 1.15 11.45
N ASP A 90 11.50 0.89 10.73
CA ASP A 90 12.84 1.15 11.23
C ASP A 90 13.14 2.65 11.39
N LEU A 91 12.60 3.50 10.50
CA LEU A 91 12.71 4.95 10.60
C LEU A 91 11.98 5.45 11.85
N TYR A 92 10.77 4.96 12.11
CA TYR A 92 10.00 5.33 13.29
C TYR A 92 10.60 4.77 14.57
N ALA A 93 11.15 3.55 14.56
CA ALA A 93 11.84 2.97 15.70
C ALA A 93 13.12 3.75 16.04
N ALA A 94 13.91 4.15 15.05
CA ALA A 94 15.08 5.01 15.24
C ALA A 94 14.69 6.37 15.84
N ARG A 95 13.58 6.95 15.36
CA ARG A 95 13.03 8.19 15.94
C ARG A 95 12.60 7.98 17.39
N GLY A 96 11.91 6.89 17.71
CA GLY A 96 11.48 6.56 19.08
C GLY A 96 12.66 6.36 20.04
N ARG A 97 13.81 5.90 19.53
CA ARG A 97 15.07 5.82 20.28
C ARG A 97 15.86 7.14 20.35
N GLY A 98 15.41 8.19 19.64
CA GLY A 98 16.08 9.49 19.59
C GLY A 98 17.31 9.55 18.65
N GLU A 99 17.54 8.52 17.82
CA GLU A 99 18.68 8.46 16.88
C GLU A 99 18.52 9.46 15.72
N VAL A 100 17.27 9.80 15.37
CA VAL A 100 16.91 10.78 14.34
C VAL A 100 15.83 11.72 14.87
N HIS A 101 15.89 13.01 14.50
CA HIS A 101 14.97 14.05 14.98
C HIS A 101 14.92 15.25 14.01
N GLY A 102 14.03 16.21 14.25
CA GLY A 102 13.98 17.47 13.50
C GLY A 102 13.09 17.49 12.25
N PHE A 103 12.29 16.44 12.03
CA PHE A 103 11.36 16.36 10.89
C PHE A 103 10.06 15.62 11.26
N THR A 104 9.06 15.72 10.40
CA THR A 104 7.88 14.84 10.32
C THR A 104 7.87 14.12 8.98
N VAL A 105 7.15 13.01 8.87
CA VAL A 105 6.90 12.32 7.60
C VAL A 105 5.47 12.63 7.18
N PRO A 106 5.23 13.30 6.04
CA PRO A 106 3.88 13.55 5.57
C PRO A 106 3.24 12.24 5.09
N ALA A 107 2.00 12.00 5.50
CA ALA A 107 1.13 10.98 4.93
C ALA A 107 0.05 11.67 4.10
N MET A 108 -0.14 11.19 2.86
CA MET A 108 -0.96 11.83 1.85
C MET A 108 -2.01 10.85 1.36
N ASN A 109 -3.29 11.09 1.71
CA ASN A 109 -4.37 10.33 1.10
C ASN A 109 -4.49 10.64 -0.40
N ILE A 110 -4.36 9.62 -1.24
CA ILE A 110 -4.48 9.73 -2.70
C ILE A 110 -5.61 8.80 -3.16
N ARG A 111 -6.69 9.38 -3.69
CA ARG A 111 -7.93 8.64 -4.03
C ARG A 111 -8.64 9.15 -5.29
N ALA A 112 -8.11 10.20 -5.90
CA ALA A 112 -8.67 10.81 -7.10
C ALA A 112 -7.52 11.14 -8.06
N ALA A 113 -7.69 10.76 -9.33
CA ALA A 113 -6.65 10.88 -10.35
C ALA A 113 -5.29 10.37 -9.82
N SER A 114 -5.27 9.19 -9.19
CA SER A 114 -4.16 8.74 -8.34
C SER A 114 -2.81 8.73 -9.06
N TYR A 115 -2.80 8.47 -10.38
CA TYR A 115 -1.59 8.57 -11.19
C TYR A 115 -1.08 10.02 -11.30
N ASP A 116 -1.95 10.96 -11.70
CA ASP A 116 -1.57 12.37 -11.86
C ASP A 116 -1.24 13.04 -10.53
N THR A 117 -2.00 12.73 -9.48
CA THR A 117 -1.72 13.18 -8.10
C THR A 117 -0.40 12.61 -7.60
N GLY A 118 -0.14 11.31 -7.83
CA GLY A 118 1.14 10.67 -7.50
C GLY A 118 2.30 11.31 -8.24
N ARG A 119 2.14 11.63 -9.53
CA ARG A 119 3.17 12.33 -10.32
C ARG A 119 3.47 13.70 -9.75
N ALA A 120 2.43 14.51 -9.47
CA ALA A 120 2.62 15.81 -8.83
C ALA A 120 3.35 15.69 -7.48
N LEU A 121 3.01 14.67 -6.68
CA LEU A 121 3.66 14.39 -5.41
C LEU A 121 5.14 14.05 -5.58
N PHE A 122 5.50 13.10 -6.46
CA PHE A 122 6.90 12.67 -6.62
C PHE A 122 7.77 13.73 -7.29
N ALA A 123 7.21 14.52 -8.23
CA ALA A 123 7.90 15.67 -8.80
C ALA A 123 8.24 16.71 -7.71
N ALA A 124 7.25 17.08 -6.89
CA ALA A 124 7.46 18.00 -5.76
C ALA A 124 8.44 17.43 -4.72
N ALA A 125 8.31 16.15 -4.38
CA ALA A 125 9.19 15.49 -3.43
C ALA A 125 10.65 15.50 -3.88
N ARG A 126 10.91 15.27 -5.16
CA ARG A 126 12.25 15.34 -5.75
C ARG A 126 12.80 16.76 -5.69
N ASP A 127 12.02 17.76 -6.11
CA ASP A 127 12.44 19.16 -6.16
C ASP A 127 12.73 19.71 -4.75
N LEU A 128 11.95 19.27 -3.75
CA LEU A 128 12.13 19.61 -2.34
C LEU A 128 13.13 18.72 -1.59
N LYS A 129 13.69 17.69 -2.25
CA LYS A 129 14.61 16.71 -1.65
C LYS A 129 14.03 16.03 -0.40
N VAL A 130 12.76 15.64 -0.47
CA VAL A 130 12.06 14.92 0.61
C VAL A 130 12.73 13.55 0.81
N GLY A 131 13.04 13.22 2.07
CA GLY A 131 13.67 11.94 2.42
C GLY A 131 12.69 10.79 2.58
N ALA A 132 11.51 11.05 3.16
CA ALA A 132 10.46 10.06 3.36
C ALA A 132 9.08 10.73 3.25
N LEU A 133 8.14 10.03 2.63
CA LEU A 133 6.73 10.37 2.53
C LEU A 133 5.90 9.10 2.49
N ILE A 134 4.66 9.15 2.95
CA ILE A 134 3.71 8.04 2.91
C ILE A 134 2.61 8.40 1.91
N CYS A 135 2.31 7.46 1.01
CA CYS A 135 1.11 7.49 0.19
C CYS A 135 0.08 6.55 0.82
N GLU A 136 -1.11 7.03 1.10
CA GLU A 136 -2.12 6.24 1.81
C GLU A 136 -3.50 6.29 1.15
N ILE A 137 -4.29 5.27 1.45
CA ILE A 137 -5.68 5.17 1.04
C ILE A 137 -6.47 4.44 2.13
N ALA A 138 -7.62 5.00 2.52
CA ALA A 138 -8.41 4.46 3.62
C ALA A 138 -9.31 3.30 3.18
N ARG A 139 -9.75 2.45 4.12
CA ARG A 139 -10.71 1.36 3.82
C ARG A 139 -11.97 1.88 3.12
N SER A 140 -12.49 3.03 3.56
CA SER A 140 -13.65 3.67 2.95
C SER A 140 -13.37 4.15 1.52
N GLU A 141 -12.19 4.71 1.29
CA GLU A 141 -11.72 5.23 0.00
C GLU A 141 -11.52 4.11 -1.01
N ILE A 142 -10.90 3.00 -0.62
CA ILE A 142 -10.85 1.77 -1.42
C ILE A 142 -12.27 1.35 -1.83
N GLY A 143 -13.23 1.42 -0.91
CA GLY A 143 -14.62 1.01 -1.15
C GLY A 143 -15.36 1.89 -2.16
N TYR A 144 -15.30 3.22 -2.04
CA TYR A 144 -16.08 4.10 -2.93
C TYR A 144 -15.37 4.43 -4.25
N THR A 145 -14.04 4.29 -4.32
CA THR A 145 -13.27 4.49 -5.57
C THR A 145 -13.15 3.21 -6.40
N ASP A 146 -13.40 2.05 -5.79
CA ASP A 146 -13.08 0.72 -6.34
C ASP A 146 -11.58 0.52 -6.65
N GLN A 147 -10.71 1.34 -6.05
CA GLN A 147 -9.27 1.24 -6.23
C GLN A 147 -8.67 0.25 -5.22
N ARG A 148 -8.56 -1.01 -5.64
CA ARG A 148 -8.00 -2.09 -4.81
C ARG A 148 -6.47 -1.96 -4.61
N PRO A 149 -5.92 -2.48 -3.50
CA PRO A 149 -4.49 -2.43 -3.16
C PRO A 149 -3.49 -2.69 -4.31
N ALA A 150 -3.70 -3.74 -5.11
CA ALA A 150 -2.77 -4.08 -6.21
C ALA A 150 -2.73 -2.99 -7.30
N GLU A 151 -3.87 -2.37 -7.59
CA GLU A 151 -3.91 -1.23 -8.51
C GLU A 151 -3.21 -0.01 -7.89
N TYR A 152 -3.52 0.30 -6.63
CA TYR A 152 -3.00 1.46 -5.95
C TYR A 152 -1.47 1.47 -5.91
N VAL A 153 -0.85 0.35 -5.53
CA VAL A 153 0.61 0.22 -5.49
C VAL A 153 1.22 0.33 -6.88
N ALA A 154 0.61 -0.29 -7.89
CA ALA A 154 1.09 -0.18 -9.27
C ALA A 154 1.02 1.27 -9.79
N VAL A 155 -0.08 1.97 -9.53
CA VAL A 155 -0.25 3.37 -9.93
C VAL A 155 0.77 4.29 -9.26
N LEU A 156 1.00 4.13 -7.95
CA LEU A 156 2.01 4.92 -7.23
C LEU A 156 3.43 4.59 -7.68
N THR A 157 3.73 3.31 -7.92
CA THR A 157 5.04 2.88 -8.43
C THR A 157 5.27 3.45 -9.83
N ALA A 158 4.27 3.42 -10.70
CA ALA A 158 4.34 4.04 -12.03
C ALA A 158 4.57 5.55 -11.96
N ALA A 159 3.87 6.25 -11.07
CA ALA A 159 4.06 7.67 -10.86
C ALA A 159 5.47 8.00 -10.34
N ALA A 160 6.00 7.19 -9.42
CA ALA A 160 7.37 7.32 -8.91
C ALA A 160 8.40 7.11 -10.03
N ILE A 161 8.23 6.08 -10.87
CA ILE A 161 9.08 5.83 -12.05
C ILE A 161 9.03 7.04 -12.98
N ARG A 162 7.82 7.50 -13.35
CA ARG A 162 7.59 8.60 -14.29
C ARG A 162 8.34 9.86 -13.91
N GLU A 163 8.38 10.17 -12.62
CA GLU A 163 9.00 11.40 -12.10
C GLU A 163 10.45 11.21 -11.62
N GLY A 164 11.01 10.01 -11.79
CA GLY A 164 12.40 9.69 -11.44
C GLY A 164 12.66 9.72 -9.93
N TRP A 165 11.66 9.37 -9.11
CA TRP A 165 11.86 9.07 -7.70
C TRP A 165 12.73 7.81 -7.56
N SER A 166 13.52 7.73 -6.50
CA SER A 166 14.30 6.53 -6.16
C SER A 166 14.40 6.39 -4.65
N GLY A 167 14.23 5.18 -4.14
CA GLY A 167 14.18 4.89 -2.73
C GLY A 167 12.90 4.15 -2.31
N PRO A 168 12.66 4.02 -0.99
CA PRO A 168 11.50 3.31 -0.47
C PRO A 168 10.20 3.99 -0.89
N LEU A 169 9.22 3.18 -1.27
CA LEU A 169 7.84 3.59 -1.46
C LEU A 169 7.03 3.16 -0.23
N PHE A 170 6.74 4.10 0.68
CA PHE A 170 5.89 3.79 1.83
C PHE A 170 4.42 3.89 1.42
N VAL A 171 3.77 2.73 1.28
CA VAL A 171 2.33 2.63 1.02
C VAL A 171 1.63 2.24 2.32
N GLN A 172 0.60 3.00 2.69
CA GLN A 172 -0.13 2.83 3.95
C GLN A 172 -1.60 2.52 3.73
N GLY A 173 -2.10 1.55 4.49
CA GLY A 173 -3.53 1.30 4.65
C GLY A 173 -4.02 2.20 5.77
N ASP A 174 -4.64 3.31 5.40
CA ASP A 174 -5.14 4.31 6.34
C ASP A 174 -6.48 3.85 6.94
N HIS A 175 -6.72 4.13 8.22
CA HIS A 175 -7.95 3.77 8.93
C HIS A 175 -8.57 2.44 8.45
N PHE A 176 -7.88 1.29 8.62
CA PHE A 176 -8.46 -0.02 8.35
C PHE A 176 -9.48 -0.36 9.44
N GLN A 177 -10.58 0.40 9.37
CA GLN A 177 -11.49 0.69 10.44
C GLN A 177 -12.56 -0.38 10.56
N LEU A 178 -12.90 -0.84 11.76
CA LEU A 178 -14.14 -1.58 12.01
C LEU A 178 -15.33 -0.62 12.06
N ASN A 179 -16.39 -0.92 11.32
CA ASN A 179 -17.60 -0.11 11.35
C ASN A 179 -18.53 -0.54 12.50
N ALA A 180 -18.79 0.36 13.45
CA ALA A 180 -19.64 0.08 14.61
C ALA A 180 -21.02 -0.53 14.29
N LYS A 181 -21.70 -0.06 13.24
CA LYS A 181 -23.02 -0.59 12.85
C LYS A 181 -22.92 -2.01 12.31
N LYS A 182 -21.93 -2.28 11.45
CA LYS A 182 -21.69 -3.62 10.89
C LYS A 182 -21.23 -4.58 11.97
N TYR A 183 -20.30 -4.16 12.82
CA TYR A 183 -19.81 -4.95 13.93
C TYR A 183 -20.92 -5.32 14.91
N LYS A 184 -21.82 -4.39 15.25
CA LYS A 184 -22.99 -4.69 16.10
C LYS A 184 -23.95 -5.71 15.46
N ALA A 185 -24.08 -5.69 14.14
CA ALA A 185 -24.95 -6.60 13.42
C ALA A 185 -24.34 -8.00 13.29
N ASP A 186 -23.06 -8.09 12.94
CA ASP A 186 -22.31 -9.33 12.78
C ASP A 186 -20.79 -9.08 13.02
N PRO A 187 -20.30 -9.29 14.25
CA PRO A 187 -18.89 -9.09 14.60
C PRO A 187 -17.94 -9.92 13.75
N ASP A 188 -18.30 -11.19 13.47
CA ASP A 188 -17.44 -12.14 12.78
C ASP A 188 -17.29 -11.76 11.30
N ALA A 189 -18.38 -11.34 10.65
CA ALA A 189 -18.35 -10.88 9.27
C ALA A 189 -17.54 -9.59 9.11
N GLU A 190 -17.70 -8.62 10.01
CA GLU A 190 -16.98 -7.36 9.94
C GLU A 190 -15.48 -7.54 10.22
N MET A 191 -15.12 -8.36 11.21
CA MET A 191 -13.72 -8.73 11.48
C MET A 191 -13.09 -9.45 10.29
N ARG A 192 -13.82 -10.38 9.65
CA ARG A 192 -13.34 -11.07 8.46
C ARG A 192 -13.09 -10.10 7.30
N ALA A 193 -14.00 -9.16 7.07
CA ALA A 193 -13.85 -8.18 6.00
C ALA A 193 -12.60 -7.30 6.18
N VAL A 194 -12.27 -6.88 7.40
CA VAL A 194 -11.04 -6.12 7.67
C VAL A 194 -9.80 -7.00 7.53
N LYS A 195 -9.83 -8.23 8.06
CA LYS A 195 -8.73 -9.21 7.94
C LYS A 195 -8.43 -9.58 6.48
N ASP A 196 -9.45 -9.76 5.65
CA ASP A 196 -9.28 -10.05 4.22
C ASP A 196 -8.63 -8.86 3.50
N LEU A 197 -9.07 -7.63 3.81
CA LEU A 197 -8.46 -6.41 3.27
C LEU A 197 -7.00 -6.24 3.71
N ILE A 198 -6.68 -6.46 4.99
CA ILE A 198 -5.30 -6.44 5.51
C ILE A 198 -4.43 -7.41 4.70
N LYS A 199 -4.91 -8.64 4.50
CA LYS A 199 -4.15 -9.66 3.78
C LYS A 199 -3.92 -9.27 2.31
N GLU A 200 -4.93 -8.75 1.64
CA GLU A 200 -4.80 -8.23 0.28
C GLU A 200 -3.81 -7.06 0.18
N ALA A 201 -3.88 -6.13 1.15
CA ALA A 201 -2.98 -4.98 1.22
C ALA A 201 -1.52 -5.41 1.43
N LEU A 202 -1.26 -6.35 2.35
CA LEU A 202 0.07 -6.90 2.60
C LEU A 202 0.64 -7.60 1.35
N HIS A 203 -0.18 -8.37 0.63
CA HIS A 203 0.23 -9.00 -0.62
C HIS A 203 0.55 -7.98 -1.71
N ALA A 204 -0.15 -6.84 -1.75
CA ALA A 204 0.07 -5.79 -2.73
C ALA A 204 1.30 -4.91 -2.44
N GLY A 205 1.75 -4.82 -1.17
CA GLY A 205 2.89 -3.98 -0.78
C GLY A 205 2.60 -2.93 0.28
N PHE A 206 1.45 -2.98 0.95
CA PHE A 206 1.12 -2.08 2.05
C PHE A 206 1.86 -2.54 3.31
N TYR A 207 3.06 -2.03 3.53
CA TYR A 207 3.89 -2.41 4.69
C TYR A 207 3.79 -1.43 5.86
N ASN A 208 2.75 -0.60 5.83
CA ASN A 208 2.32 0.29 6.89
C ASN A 208 0.80 0.14 6.99
N ILE A 209 0.26 -0.28 8.13
CA ILE A 209 -1.16 -0.58 8.31
C ILE A 209 -1.64 0.12 9.58
N ASP A 210 -2.58 1.04 9.45
CA ASP A 210 -3.22 1.67 10.59
C ASP A 210 -4.52 0.92 10.89
N VAL A 211 -4.54 0.21 12.01
CA VAL A 211 -5.73 -0.50 12.47
C VAL A 211 -6.58 0.45 13.31
N ASP A 212 -7.86 0.53 12.97
CA ASP A 212 -8.76 1.45 13.64
C ASP A 212 -9.98 0.70 14.19
N THR A 213 -10.04 0.59 15.51
CA THR A 213 -11.22 0.05 16.20
C THR A 213 -11.84 1.06 17.16
N SER A 214 -11.46 2.34 17.01
CA SER A 214 -11.87 3.45 17.86
C SER A 214 -13.37 3.74 17.77
N THR A 215 -14.02 3.40 16.65
CA THR A 215 -15.49 3.55 16.52
C THR A 215 -16.29 2.64 17.47
N LEU A 216 -15.62 1.66 18.10
CA LEU A 216 -16.21 0.72 19.06
C LEU A 216 -16.00 1.14 20.52
N VAL A 217 -15.39 2.31 20.76
CA VAL A 217 -15.27 2.90 22.10
C VAL A 217 -16.65 3.28 22.62
N ASP A 218 -16.93 2.92 23.88
CA ASP A 218 -18.20 3.18 24.54
C ASP A 218 -18.00 4.03 25.79
N LEU A 219 -18.17 5.34 25.65
CA LEU A 219 -18.00 6.31 26.75
C LEU A 219 -19.04 6.17 27.87
N SER A 220 -20.08 5.35 27.69
CA SER A 220 -21.05 5.09 28.76
C SER A 220 -20.55 4.13 29.84
N GLN A 221 -19.41 3.46 29.60
CA GLN A 221 -18.79 2.55 30.56
C GLN A 221 -18.04 3.30 31.67
N ASP A 222 -17.91 2.65 32.83
CA ASP A 222 -17.24 3.21 34.00
C ASP A 222 -15.71 3.17 33.86
N GLY A 223 -15.11 4.33 33.63
CA GLY A 223 -13.65 4.52 33.60
C GLY A 223 -13.01 4.15 32.26
N LEU A 224 -11.81 4.71 32.02
CA LEU A 224 -11.13 4.66 30.71
C LEU A 224 -10.87 3.23 30.22
N ASP A 225 -10.44 2.33 31.11
CA ASP A 225 -10.17 0.93 30.75
C ASP A 225 -11.43 0.23 30.20
N ALA A 226 -12.57 0.38 30.87
CA ALA A 226 -13.82 -0.22 30.44
C ALA A 226 -14.33 0.39 29.12
N GLN A 227 -14.13 1.71 28.93
CA GLN A 227 -14.50 2.42 27.69
C GLN A 227 -13.65 1.96 26.50
N GLN A 228 -12.35 1.72 26.71
CA GLN A 228 -11.39 1.35 25.67
C GLN A 228 -11.23 -0.17 25.50
N HIS A 229 -11.79 -1.00 26.37
CA HIS A 229 -11.58 -2.45 26.40
C HIS A 229 -11.78 -3.12 25.03
N THR A 230 -12.88 -2.79 24.34
CA THR A 230 -13.16 -3.35 23.02
C THR A 230 -12.14 -2.88 21.98
N ASN A 231 -11.73 -1.61 22.04
CA ASN A 231 -10.77 -1.00 21.12
C ASN A 231 -9.39 -1.68 21.24
N TYR A 232 -8.76 -1.67 22.42
CA TYR A 232 -7.41 -2.24 22.53
C TYR A 232 -7.38 -3.76 22.31
N ARG A 233 -8.46 -4.48 22.68
CA ARG A 233 -8.53 -5.94 22.47
C ARG A 233 -8.59 -6.28 20.98
N LEU A 234 -9.41 -5.58 20.21
CA LEU A 234 -9.55 -5.82 18.77
C LEU A 234 -8.35 -5.30 18.00
N SER A 235 -7.80 -4.14 18.38
CA SER A 235 -6.53 -3.64 17.86
C SER A 235 -5.39 -4.65 18.06
N ALA A 236 -5.30 -5.28 19.24
CA ALA A 236 -4.32 -6.35 19.49
C ALA A 236 -4.56 -7.60 18.62
N GLU A 237 -5.82 -7.98 18.41
CA GLU A 237 -6.18 -9.09 17.52
C GLU A 237 -5.79 -8.83 16.06
N LEU A 238 -6.09 -7.63 15.54
CA LEU A 238 -5.69 -7.21 14.19
C LEU A 238 -4.17 -7.08 14.07
N THR A 239 -3.49 -6.58 15.11
CA THR A 239 -2.02 -6.53 15.18
C THR A 239 -1.42 -7.93 15.05
N ALA A 240 -1.93 -8.91 15.81
CA ALA A 240 -1.48 -10.29 15.72
C ALA A 240 -1.73 -10.89 14.32
N TYR A 241 -2.85 -10.53 13.69
CA TYR A 241 -3.17 -10.95 12.33
C TYR A 241 -2.19 -10.35 11.29
N VAL A 242 -1.87 -9.05 11.38
CA VAL A 242 -0.85 -8.41 10.52
C VAL A 242 0.51 -9.11 10.70
N ARG A 243 0.92 -9.38 11.94
CA ARG A 243 2.18 -10.09 12.25
C ARG A 243 2.20 -11.51 11.67
N HIS A 244 1.06 -12.20 11.61
CA HIS A 244 0.98 -13.54 11.02
C HIS A 244 1.15 -13.53 9.50
N TYR A 245 0.64 -12.51 8.81
CA TYR A 245 0.68 -12.40 7.35
C TYR A 245 1.78 -11.48 6.81
N GLN A 246 2.64 -10.92 7.66
CA GLN A 246 3.72 -10.06 7.19
C GLN A 246 4.69 -10.85 6.29
N PRO A 247 5.23 -10.24 5.21
CA PRO A 247 6.21 -10.90 4.37
C PRO A 247 7.52 -11.22 5.11
N GLU A 248 8.21 -12.27 4.66
CA GLU A 248 9.56 -12.57 5.14
C GLU A 248 10.50 -11.38 4.90
N GLY A 249 11.26 -10.99 5.92
CA GLY A 249 12.22 -9.90 5.84
C GLY A 249 11.62 -8.49 5.90
N VAL A 250 10.30 -8.36 6.11
CA VAL A 250 9.62 -7.08 6.28
C VAL A 250 8.94 -7.03 7.66
N THR A 251 9.36 -6.07 8.50
CA THR A 251 8.62 -5.73 9.72
C THR A 251 7.58 -4.67 9.39
N VAL A 252 6.31 -5.07 9.26
CA VAL A 252 5.22 -4.14 8.93
C VAL A 252 5.04 -3.12 10.06
N SER A 253 4.97 -1.84 9.70
CA SER A 253 4.63 -0.75 10.61
C SER A 253 3.14 -0.83 10.91
N ILE A 254 2.77 -0.75 12.18
CA ILE A 254 1.37 -0.84 12.62
C ILE A 254 1.07 0.39 13.44
N GLY A 255 0.15 1.24 12.96
CA GLY A 255 -0.49 2.27 13.75
C GLY A 255 -1.77 1.76 14.39
N GLY A 256 -2.14 2.34 15.53
CA GLY A 256 -3.39 2.06 16.21
C GLY A 256 -4.02 3.36 16.68
N GLU A 257 -5.35 3.43 16.63
CA GLU A 257 -6.11 4.60 17.05
C GLU A 257 -6.75 4.43 18.42
N ILE A 258 -6.71 5.51 19.20
CA ILE A 258 -7.29 5.61 20.53
C ILE A 258 -8.22 6.82 20.63
N GLY A 259 -9.13 6.78 21.60
CA GLY A 259 -10.16 7.80 21.79
C GLY A 259 -11.43 7.56 20.96
N GLU A 260 -12.38 8.49 21.02
CA GLU A 260 -13.57 8.52 20.17
C GLU A 260 -13.34 9.46 18.98
N VAL A 261 -13.61 8.99 17.77
CA VAL A 261 -13.47 9.82 16.56
C VAL A 261 -14.47 10.97 16.58
N GLY A 262 -13.97 12.21 16.64
CA GLY A 262 -14.71 13.42 16.28
C GLY A 262 -15.41 14.16 17.42
N THR A 263 -15.20 13.78 18.68
CA THR A 263 -15.82 14.44 19.84
C THR A 263 -14.80 15.22 20.69
N GLU A 264 -13.75 14.56 21.17
CA GLU A 264 -12.73 15.15 22.04
C GLU A 264 -11.30 14.75 21.64
N ASN A 265 -10.30 15.53 22.07
CA ASN A 265 -8.89 15.19 21.85
C ASN A 265 -8.48 14.07 22.80
N SER A 266 -7.75 13.07 22.30
CA SER A 266 -7.20 12.01 23.13
C SER A 266 -6.22 12.56 24.19
N THR A 267 -6.17 11.89 25.33
CA THR A 267 -5.38 12.21 26.50
C THR A 267 -4.18 11.26 26.64
N PRO A 268 -3.07 11.68 27.28
CA PRO A 268 -1.96 10.78 27.59
C PRO A 268 -2.36 9.55 28.42
N GLU A 269 -3.43 9.66 29.20
CA GLU A 269 -3.99 8.57 30.01
C GLU A 269 -4.62 7.48 29.13
N GLU A 270 -5.22 7.83 27.99
CA GLU A 270 -5.76 6.85 27.02
C GLU A 270 -4.66 6.09 26.24
N LEU A 271 -3.40 6.56 26.29
CA LEU A 271 -2.25 5.90 25.67
C LEU A 271 -1.55 4.88 26.58
N ARG A 272 -1.87 4.84 27.87
CA ARG A 272 -1.15 4.05 28.90
C ARG A 272 -1.92 2.81 29.31
#